data_AF-A0A658IBZ1-F1
#
_entry.id   AF-A0A658IBZ1-F1
#
_cell.length_a   1.000
_cell.length_b   1.000
_cell.length_c   1.000
_cell.angle_alpha   90.00
_cell.angle_beta   90.00
_cell.angle_gamma   90.00
#
_symmetry.space_group_name_H-M   'P 1'
#
loop_
_entity.id
_entity.type
_entity.pdbx_description
1 polymer ?
#
loop_
_entity_poly.entity_id
_entity_poly.type
_entity_poly.pdbx_seq_one_letter_code
_entity_poly.pdbx_strand_id
1 'polypeptide(L)'
;TTLGYLTPYQVNNVDINPAGLPDDAALPETTVKVVPTKGAVVRAKFHPSVGKRVLLTLLRPAGSPVPFGAVASVEGNDAGTGIVGSGGKVYLTGMPDEGHITVRWGAGQQEQCTSEVHVPAQAGPAGVYSANAVCRG
;
A
#
# COMPACT_ATOMS: atom_id res chain seq x y z
N THR A 1 -2.86 20.95 -43.82
CA THR A 1 -1.69 20.22 -44.37
C THR A 1 -1.44 19.01 -43.51
N THR A 2 -1.57 17.82 -44.09
CA THR A 2 -1.37 16.53 -43.42
C THR A 2 0.02 15.97 -43.77
N LEU A 3 0.83 15.70 -42.74
CA LEU A 3 1.99 14.81 -42.67
C LEU A 3 1.95 14.28 -41.23
N GLY A 4 1.85 13.00 -40.88
CA GLY A 4 2.37 11.78 -41.50
C GLY A 4 3.75 11.49 -40.92
N TYR A 5 3.84 10.81 -39.77
CA TYR A 5 4.87 9.80 -39.41
C TYR A 5 4.60 9.29 -37.98
N LEU A 6 4.44 7.96 -37.86
CA LEU A 6 4.38 7.22 -36.59
C LEU A 6 5.81 6.89 -36.16
N THR A 7 6.15 7.17 -34.90
CA THR A 7 7.30 6.57 -34.23
C THR A 7 6.77 5.77 -33.04
N PRO A 8 6.89 4.43 -33.03
CA PRO A 8 6.44 3.61 -31.91
C PRO A 8 7.45 3.66 -30.75
N TYR A 9 6.99 3.33 -29.53
CA TYR A 9 7.80 3.18 -28.31
C TYR A 9 8.46 4.44 -27.74
N GLN A 10 7.65 5.39 -27.24
CA GLN A 10 8.12 6.36 -26.24
C GLN A 10 7.22 6.36 -25.01
N VAL A 11 7.85 6.21 -23.84
CA VAL A 11 7.22 6.45 -22.54
C VAL A 11 7.01 7.96 -22.43
N ASN A 12 5.76 8.41 -22.45
CA ASN A 12 5.44 9.80 -22.11
C ASN A 12 5.46 9.92 -20.59
N ASN A 13 6.57 10.40 -20.03
CA ASN A 13 6.58 10.96 -18.68
C ASN A 13 5.75 12.24 -18.72
N VAL A 14 4.54 12.18 -18.16
CA VAL A 14 3.73 13.37 -17.95
C VAL A 14 4.08 13.91 -16.57
N ASP A 15 5.08 14.79 -16.53
CA ASP A 15 5.33 15.65 -15.39
C ASP A 15 4.25 16.75 -15.36
N ILE A 16 3.36 16.70 -14.37
CA ILE A 16 2.43 17.80 -14.10
C ILE A 16 3.04 18.70 -13.03
N ASN A 17 3.52 19.85 -13.51
CA ASN A 17 3.94 21.00 -12.73
C ASN A 17 2.73 21.56 -11.94
N PRO A 18 2.70 21.53 -10.59
CA PRO A 18 1.55 21.95 -9.80
C PRO A 18 1.64 23.45 -9.46
N ALA A 19 1.74 24.30 -10.48
CA ALA A 19 1.69 25.75 -10.32
C ALA A 19 0.30 26.28 -10.73
N GLY A 20 -0.66 26.16 -9.82
CA GLY A 20 -1.76 27.13 -9.69
C GLY A 20 -3.16 26.71 -10.15
N LEU A 21 -3.87 25.89 -9.37
CA LEU A 21 -5.35 25.88 -9.36
C LEU A 21 -5.92 25.77 -7.93
N PRO A 22 -6.96 26.56 -7.58
CA PRO A 22 -7.70 26.48 -6.31
C PRO A 22 -8.84 25.43 -6.31
N ASP A 23 -9.43 25.30 -5.12
CA ASP A 23 -10.17 24.17 -4.52
C ASP A 23 -11.34 23.53 -5.28
N ASP A 24 -11.55 22.25 -4.93
CA ASP A 24 -12.71 21.38 -5.19
C ASP A 24 -12.88 20.78 -6.58
N ALA A 25 -12.06 19.77 -6.90
CA ALA A 25 -12.46 18.66 -7.77
C ALA A 25 -11.49 17.48 -7.63
N ALA A 26 -11.75 16.53 -6.73
CA ALA A 26 -11.18 15.20 -6.83
C ALA A 26 -12.05 14.38 -7.79
N LEU A 27 -11.57 14.14 -9.02
CA LEU A 27 -12.14 13.12 -9.91
C LEU A 27 -11.44 11.78 -9.64
N PRO A 28 -12.09 10.79 -8.99
CA PRO A 28 -11.72 9.40 -9.15
C PRO A 28 -12.43 8.82 -10.39
N GLU A 29 -11.68 8.09 -11.19
CA GLU A 29 -12.09 7.46 -12.45
C GLU A 29 -13.47 6.78 -12.39
N THR A 30 -14.40 7.27 -13.21
CA THR A 30 -15.76 6.74 -13.37
C THR A 30 -15.87 6.04 -14.72
N THR A 31 -15.31 4.84 -14.87
CA THR A 31 -15.71 3.95 -15.96
C THR A 31 -15.80 2.51 -15.49
N VAL A 32 -16.92 2.17 -14.86
CA VAL A 32 -17.43 0.79 -14.88
C VAL A 32 -18.61 0.78 -15.85
N LYS A 33 -18.38 0.21 -17.03
CA LYS A 33 -19.43 0.01 -18.05
C LYS A 33 -20.24 -1.23 -17.67
N VAL A 34 -21.19 -1.09 -16.75
CA VAL A 34 -22.23 -2.10 -16.49
C VAL A 34 -23.47 -1.75 -17.29
N VAL A 35 -23.98 -2.70 -18.05
CA VAL A 35 -25.29 -2.61 -18.71
C VAL A 35 -26.30 -3.22 -17.75
N PRO A 36 -27.15 -2.44 -17.04
CA PRO A 36 -28.10 -3.01 -16.11
C PRO A 36 -29.34 -3.49 -16.87
N THR A 37 -29.65 -4.78 -16.79
CA THR A 37 -31.03 -5.26 -16.97
C THR A 37 -31.84 -4.87 -15.74
N LYS A 38 -33.04 -4.31 -15.94
CA LYS A 38 -33.99 -3.89 -14.88
C LYS A 38 -34.04 -4.89 -13.72
N GLY A 39 -33.77 -4.42 -12.50
CA GLY A 39 -34.17 -5.10 -11.26
C GLY A 39 -33.08 -5.79 -10.43
N ALA A 40 -31.80 -5.73 -10.82
CA ALA A 40 -30.73 -6.32 -10.00
C ALA A 40 -30.15 -5.30 -9.02
N VAL A 41 -30.46 -5.45 -7.73
CA VAL A 41 -29.63 -4.88 -6.65
C VAL A 41 -28.32 -5.65 -6.65
N VAL A 42 -27.29 -5.10 -7.28
CA VAL A 42 -25.95 -5.70 -7.21
C VAL A 42 -25.37 -5.33 -5.85
N ARG A 43 -25.31 -6.30 -4.92
CA ARG A 43 -24.53 -6.17 -3.69
C ARG A 43 -23.05 -6.19 -4.07
N ALA A 44 -22.47 -5.03 -4.34
CA ALA A 44 -21.03 -4.88 -4.32
C ALA A 44 -20.57 -5.15 -2.88
N LYS A 45 -20.01 -6.34 -2.64
CA LYS A 45 -19.32 -6.65 -1.39
C LYS A 45 -18.04 -5.81 -1.36
N PHE A 46 -18.15 -4.58 -0.88
CA PHE A 46 -16.99 -3.87 -0.37
C PHE A 46 -16.56 -4.64 0.88
N HIS A 47 -15.34 -5.18 0.87
CA HIS A 47 -14.66 -5.62 2.09
C HIS A 47 -13.92 -4.39 2.61
N PRO A 48 -14.52 -3.54 3.48
CA PRO A 48 -13.75 -2.49 4.11
C PRO A 48 -12.62 -3.17 4.90
N SER A 49 -11.37 -2.78 4.66
CA SER A 49 -10.25 -3.18 5.51
C SER A 49 -10.47 -2.58 6.89
N VAL A 50 -11.10 -3.33 7.79
CA VAL A 50 -11.32 -2.92 9.17
C VAL A 50 -9.99 -3.06 9.92
N GLY A 51 -9.46 -1.95 10.41
CA GLY A 51 -8.25 -1.91 11.24
C GLY A 51 -7.43 -0.64 11.05
N LYS A 52 -6.39 -0.48 11.86
CA LYS A 52 -5.55 0.73 11.90
C LYS A 52 -4.68 0.83 10.65
N ARG A 53 -4.41 2.08 10.25
CA ARG A 53 -3.44 2.43 9.19
C ARG A 53 -2.10 2.67 9.86
N VAL A 54 -1.08 1.90 9.54
CA VAL A 54 0.20 1.92 10.25
C VAL A 54 1.34 2.21 9.27
N LEU A 55 2.14 3.20 9.59
CA LEU A 55 3.47 3.40 9.02
C LEU A 55 4.49 2.72 9.95
N LEU A 56 4.99 1.58 9.51
CA LEU A 56 5.90 0.72 10.29
C LEU A 56 7.33 0.89 9.81
N THR A 57 8.28 1.04 10.73
CA THR A 57 9.71 0.92 10.43
C THR A 57 10.20 -0.47 10.82
N LEU A 58 10.69 -1.22 9.84
CA LEU A 58 11.15 -2.60 10.00
C LEU A 58 12.67 -2.70 9.98
N LEU A 59 13.21 -3.25 11.06
CA LEU A 59 14.64 -3.51 11.22
C LEU A 59 14.89 -5.01 11.34
N ARG A 60 15.98 -5.49 10.74
CA ARG A 60 16.53 -6.83 10.99
C ARG A 60 17.19 -6.86 12.37
N PRO A 61 17.46 -8.05 12.95
CA PRO A 61 18.01 -8.15 14.31
C PRO A 61 19.39 -7.47 14.46
N ALA A 62 20.15 -7.39 13.37
CA ALA A 62 21.42 -6.66 13.29
C ALA A 62 21.25 -5.12 13.20
N GLY A 63 20.04 -4.57 13.36
CA GLY A 63 19.75 -3.13 13.28
C GLY A 63 19.68 -2.54 11.87
N SER A 64 20.04 -3.32 10.84
CA SER A 64 19.91 -2.88 9.45
C SER A 64 18.44 -2.91 8.99
N PRO A 65 18.01 -1.97 8.13
CA PRO A 65 16.64 -1.98 7.62
C PRO A 65 16.34 -3.22 6.79
N VAL A 66 15.07 -3.63 6.77
CA VAL A 66 14.58 -4.63 5.81
C VAL A 66 14.78 -4.12 4.38
N PRO A 67 15.16 -4.99 3.42
CA PRO A 67 15.41 -4.57 2.04
C PRO A 67 14.24 -3.85 1.38
N PHE A 68 14.56 -2.87 0.54
CA PHE A 68 13.59 -2.24 -0.35
C PHE A 68 12.94 -3.29 -1.26
N GLY A 69 11.64 -3.17 -1.50
CA GLY A 69 10.87 -4.09 -2.33
C GLY A 69 10.40 -5.36 -1.61
N ALA A 70 10.77 -5.56 -0.34
CA ALA A 70 10.20 -6.64 0.45
C ALA A 70 8.68 -6.47 0.58
N VAL A 71 7.93 -7.56 0.50
CA VAL A 71 6.47 -7.56 0.66
C VAL A 71 6.15 -7.93 2.10
N ALA A 72 5.44 -7.05 2.79
CA ALA A 72 4.88 -7.30 4.11
C ALA A 72 3.38 -7.66 3.99
N SER A 73 2.94 -8.62 4.78
CA SER A 73 1.56 -9.10 4.81
C SER A 73 1.11 -9.28 6.25
N VAL A 74 -0.05 -8.72 6.59
CA VAL A 74 -0.69 -8.89 7.88
C VAL A 74 -1.31 -10.28 7.97
N GLU A 75 -0.98 -11.03 9.01
CA GLU A 75 -1.54 -12.36 9.21
C GLU A 75 -3.06 -12.30 9.42
N GLY A 76 -3.80 -13.14 8.70
CA GLY A 76 -5.26 -13.17 8.76
C GLY A 76 -5.98 -12.04 8.01
N ASN A 77 -5.25 -11.18 7.30
CA ASN A 77 -5.84 -10.11 6.49
C ASN A 77 -5.16 -9.98 5.11
N ASP A 78 -5.77 -10.60 4.11
CA ASP A 78 -5.27 -10.59 2.72
C ASP A 78 -5.22 -9.18 2.10
N ALA A 79 -5.99 -8.22 2.61
CA ALA A 79 -5.95 -6.82 2.16
C ALA A 79 -4.86 -6.01 2.88
N GLY A 80 -4.27 -6.54 3.96
CA GLY A 80 -3.19 -5.94 4.73
C GLY A 80 -1.82 -6.18 4.13
N THR A 81 -1.63 -5.91 2.84
CA THR A 81 -0.31 -6.08 2.20
C THR A 81 0.33 -4.74 1.88
N GLY A 82 1.65 -4.65 1.98
CA GLY A 82 2.42 -3.45 1.65
C GLY A 82 3.82 -3.78 1.16
N ILE A 83 4.46 -2.81 0.49
CA ILE A 83 5.83 -2.93 0.02
C ILE A 83 6.74 -2.08 0.90
N VAL A 84 7.86 -2.66 1.33
CA VAL A 84 8.89 -1.97 2.10
C VAL A 84 9.64 -1.00 1.19
N GLY A 85 9.55 0.28 1.53
CA GLY A 85 10.26 1.37 0.88
C GLY A 85 11.61 1.67 1.52
N SER A 86 12.07 2.91 1.36
CA SER A 86 13.36 3.35 1.87
C SER A 86 13.41 3.32 3.41
N GLY A 87 14.58 2.97 3.95
CA GLY A 87 14.80 2.90 5.40
C GLY A 87 13.98 1.83 6.13
N GLY A 88 13.50 0.80 5.41
CA GLY A 88 12.71 -0.27 6.02
C GLY A 88 11.26 0.13 6.33
N LYS A 89 10.76 1.23 5.77
CA LYS A 89 9.42 1.72 6.06
C LYS A 89 8.37 1.02 5.21
N VAL A 90 7.26 0.60 5.81
CA VAL A 90 6.11 0.04 5.09
C VAL A 90 4.81 0.62 5.62
N TYR A 91 3.87 0.85 4.71
CA TYR A 91 2.53 1.28 5.05
C TYR A 91 1.58 0.09 4.94
N LEU A 92 0.86 -0.19 6.04
CA LEU A 92 -0.10 -1.28 6.15
C LEU A 92 -1.47 -0.74 6.53
N THR A 93 -2.51 -1.41 6.06
CA THR A 93 -3.90 -1.10 6.42
C THR A 93 -4.57 -2.33 7.03
N GLY A 94 -5.59 -2.12 7.85
CA GLY A 94 -6.27 -3.23 8.50
C GLY A 94 -5.42 -3.93 9.57
N MET A 95 -4.47 -3.21 10.20
CA MET A 95 -3.71 -3.74 11.32
C MET A 95 -4.58 -3.80 12.59
N PRO A 96 -4.60 -4.91 13.33
CA PRO A 96 -5.12 -4.94 14.70
C PRO A 96 -4.23 -4.12 15.65
N ASP A 97 -4.67 -3.93 16.89
CA ASP A 97 -3.86 -3.28 17.93
C ASP A 97 -2.57 -4.06 18.20
N GLU A 98 -2.67 -5.39 18.18
CA GLU A 98 -1.55 -6.32 18.29
C GLU A 98 -1.72 -7.37 17.20
N GLY A 99 -0.66 -7.63 16.44
CA GLY A 99 -0.70 -8.63 15.39
C GLY A 99 0.66 -8.99 14.84
N HIS A 100 0.68 -10.03 14.01
CA HIS A 100 1.87 -10.50 13.35
C HIS A 100 1.85 -10.12 11.87
N ILE A 101 3.04 -9.84 11.36
CA ILE A 101 3.26 -9.65 9.93
C ILE A 101 4.33 -10.62 9.44
N THR A 102 4.16 -11.10 8.23
CA THR A 102 5.18 -11.84 7.49
C THR A 102 5.78 -10.92 6.43
N VAL A 103 7.10 -10.89 6.33
CA VAL A 103 7.85 -10.04 5.40
C VAL A 103 8.75 -10.92 4.54
N ARG A 104 8.66 -10.78 3.22
CA ARG A 104 9.38 -11.63 2.25
C ARG A 104 10.05 -10.79 1.18
N TRP A 105 11.31 -11.04 0.88
CA TRP A 105 12.05 -10.41 -0.23
C TRP A 105 12.69 -11.43 -1.17
N GLY A 106 12.50 -12.73 -0.92
CA GLY A 106 12.96 -13.80 -1.80
C GLY A 106 12.26 -15.13 -1.50
N ALA A 107 12.83 -16.21 -2.03
CA ALA A 107 12.26 -17.56 -1.95
C ALA A 107 12.95 -18.42 -0.86
N GLY A 108 14.14 -18.02 -0.41
CA GLY A 108 14.88 -18.73 0.63
C GLY A 108 14.30 -18.51 2.02
N GLN A 109 14.58 -19.45 2.93
CA GLN A 109 14.16 -19.37 4.33
C GLN A 109 14.79 -18.16 5.06
N GLN A 110 15.97 -17.73 4.63
CA GLN A 110 16.65 -16.52 5.12
C GLN A 110 16.18 -15.24 4.41
N GLU A 111 15.30 -15.35 3.41
CA GLU A 111 14.78 -14.23 2.63
C GLU A 111 13.36 -13.85 3.05
N GLN A 112 12.99 -14.26 4.25
CA GLN A 112 11.75 -13.94 4.91
C GLN A 112 11.96 -13.75 6.41
N CYS A 113 11.06 -13.04 7.05
CA CYS A 113 11.01 -12.90 8.50
C CYS A 113 9.58 -12.62 8.96
N THR A 114 9.34 -12.80 10.25
CA THR A 114 8.09 -12.47 10.93
C THR A 114 8.36 -11.37 11.95
N SER A 115 7.35 -10.54 12.20
CA SER A 115 7.45 -9.48 13.19
C SER A 115 6.13 -9.32 13.93
N GLU A 116 6.22 -9.19 15.24
CA GLU A 116 5.11 -8.80 16.09
C GLU A 116 5.04 -7.28 16.13
N VAL A 117 3.86 -6.73 15.91
CA VAL A 117 3.61 -5.30 15.84
C VAL A 117 2.58 -4.92 16.87
N HIS A 118 2.96 -4.03 17.78
CA HIS A 118 2.06 -3.35 18.70
C HIS A 118 1.80 -1.93 18.20
N VAL A 119 0.55 -1.64 17.86
CA VAL A 119 0.14 -0.34 17.34
C VAL A 119 -0.21 0.58 18.50
N PRO A 120 0.41 1.76 18.62
CA PRO A 120 0.14 2.65 19.74
C PRO A 120 -1.33 3.09 19.79
N ALA A 121 -1.78 3.51 20.98
CA ALA A 121 -3.16 3.97 21.18
C ALA A 121 -3.46 5.30 20.47
N GLN A 122 -2.45 6.16 20.31
CA GLN A 122 -2.58 7.48 19.71
C GLN A 122 -2.26 7.46 18.21
N ALA A 123 -3.21 7.95 17.40
CA ALA A 123 -3.00 8.13 15.98
C ALA A 123 -2.14 9.38 15.72
N GLY A 124 -1.28 9.31 14.72
CA GLY A 124 -0.60 10.48 14.17
C GLY A 124 -1.48 11.28 13.21
N PRO A 125 -0.87 12.22 12.47
CA PRO A 125 -1.56 13.01 11.45
C PRO A 125 -2.33 12.13 10.46
N ALA A 126 -3.50 12.61 10.01
CA ALA A 126 -4.38 11.91 9.06
C ALA A 126 -4.82 10.49 9.49
N GLY A 127 -4.78 10.18 10.81
CA GLY A 127 -5.21 8.89 11.34
C GLY A 127 -4.22 7.75 11.07
N VAL A 128 -2.95 8.06 10.82
CA VAL A 128 -1.89 7.07 10.58
C VAL A 128 -1.08 6.88 11.86
N TYR A 129 -0.95 5.64 12.31
CA TYR A 129 -0.18 5.25 13.48
C TYR A 129 1.27 4.97 13.06
N SER A 130 2.23 5.35 13.90
CA SER A 130 3.64 5.07 13.66
C SER A 130 4.14 4.03 14.66
N ALA A 131 4.78 2.98 14.17
CA ALA A 131 5.35 1.93 15.01
C ALA A 131 6.72 1.49 14.48
N ASN A 132 7.49 0.83 15.34
CA ASN A 132 8.75 0.19 14.98
C ASN A 132 8.65 -1.29 15.35
N ALA A 133 9.21 -2.16 14.52
CA ALA A 133 9.26 -3.58 14.84
C ALA A 133 10.55 -4.23 14.33
N VAL A 134 10.97 -5.27 15.04
CA VAL A 134 12.15 -6.07 14.67
C VAL A 134 11.66 -7.32 13.96
N CYS A 135 12.17 -7.53 12.75
CA CYS A 135 11.84 -8.69 11.94
C CYS A 135 12.79 -9.84 12.26
N ARG A 136 12.25 -10.97 12.70
CA ARG A 136 12.99 -12.18 13.11
C ARG A 136 12.73 -13.30 12.12
N GLY A 137 13.78 -13.95 11.63
CA GLY A 137 13.72 -15.07 10.67
C GLY A 137 14.28 -16.34 11.28
#